data_AF-A0A1J8Q273-F1
#
_entry.id   AF-A0A1J8Q273-F1
#
_cell.length_a   1.000
_cell.length_b   1.000
_cell.length_c   1.000
_cell.angle_alpha   90.00
_cell.angle_beta   90.00
_cell.angle_gamma   90.00
#
_symmetry.space_group_name_H-M   'P 1'
#
loop_
_entity.id
_entity.type
_entity.pdbx_description
1 polymer ?
#
loop_
_entity_poly.entity_id
_entity_poly.type
_entity_poly.pdbx_seq_one_letter_code
_entity_poly.pdbx_strand_id
1 'polypeptide(L)'
;MICNFTSHMEVISFSNLDSPRLAIDNHTDATYLPEGPNTVHQAFEVMHSASWRENYPGETRIILDYSALISFYDTDLVPSLVPRRVGLERWDHRVAGISPEDIERVEDRLAQVLERPQVTASAAWI
;
A
#
# COMPACT_ATOMS: atom_id res chain seq x y z
N MET A 1 14.43 -6.06 -17.78
CA MET A 1 14.77 -4.64 -17.58
C MET A 1 13.54 -3.85 -18.02
N ILE A 2 12.64 -3.54 -17.09
CA ILE A 2 11.27 -3.13 -17.40
C ILE A 2 11.03 -1.75 -16.80
N CYS A 3 10.86 -0.78 -17.71
CA CYS A 3 10.45 0.62 -17.54
C CYS A 3 11.45 1.57 -16.85
N ASN A 4 11.86 2.61 -17.59
CA ASN A 4 12.55 3.77 -17.05
C ASN A 4 11.52 4.85 -16.72
N PHE A 5 11.33 5.16 -15.44
CA PHE A 5 10.32 6.10 -14.95
C PHE A 5 10.87 7.51 -14.68
N THR A 6 12.14 7.78 -14.99
CA THR A 6 12.79 9.06 -14.67
C THR A 6 12.26 10.27 -15.44
N SER A 7 11.59 10.09 -16.58
CA SER A 7 11.21 11.22 -17.45
C SER A 7 9.76 11.68 -17.33
N HIS A 8 8.87 10.92 -16.68
CA HIS A 8 7.43 11.22 -16.66
C HIS A 8 6.73 11.00 -15.32
N MET A 9 7.46 10.66 -14.26
CA MET A 9 6.91 10.61 -12.90
C MET A 9 7.48 11.76 -12.08
N GLU A 10 6.61 12.68 -11.66
CA GLU A 10 6.93 13.61 -10.58
C GLU A 10 6.73 12.90 -9.25
N VAL A 11 7.74 12.96 -8.38
CA VAL A 11 7.66 12.41 -7.02
C VAL A 11 6.73 13.30 -6.20
N ILE A 12 5.43 13.03 -6.29
CA ILE A 12 4.38 13.76 -5.55
C ILE A 12 4.22 13.30 -4.09
N SER A 13 4.96 12.27 -3.69
CA SER A 13 5.07 11.83 -2.30
C SER A 13 6.26 10.89 -2.19
N PHE A 14 7.28 11.32 -1.43
CA PHE A 14 8.05 10.38 -0.65
C PHE A 14 7.11 9.93 0.46
N SER A 15 7.03 8.64 0.74
CA SER A 15 6.44 8.21 1.99
C SER A 15 7.33 8.80 3.07
N ASN A 16 6.97 9.99 3.57
CA ASN A 16 7.20 10.38 4.94
C ASN A 16 6.37 9.43 5.79
N LEU A 17 6.73 8.14 5.75
CA LEU A 17 6.62 7.39 6.97
C LEU A 17 7.52 8.21 7.88
N ASP A 18 6.89 8.99 8.75
CA ASP A 18 7.51 9.32 10.02
C ASP A 18 7.98 7.94 10.47
N SER A 19 9.29 7.65 10.31
CA SER A 19 9.91 6.55 11.03
C SER A 19 9.33 6.72 12.41
N PRO A 20 8.69 5.70 13.03
CA PRO A 20 8.14 5.87 14.35
C PRO A 20 9.26 6.52 15.11
N ARG A 21 9.08 7.82 15.37
CA ARG A 21 10.00 8.58 16.16
C ARG A 21 9.70 7.90 17.46
N LEU A 22 10.51 6.88 17.77
CA LEU A 22 10.91 6.62 19.12
C LEU A 22 11.44 7.99 19.50
N ALA A 23 10.52 8.79 20.01
CA ALA A 23 10.73 10.11 20.51
C ALA A 23 11.65 9.84 21.70
N ILE A 24 12.94 9.70 21.40
CA ILE A 24 13.98 10.14 22.31
C ILE A 24 13.95 11.66 22.16
N ASP A 25 12.80 12.25 22.48
CA ASP A 25 12.69 13.65 22.74
C ASP A 25 13.56 13.82 23.98
N ASN A 26 14.68 14.52 23.82
CA ASN A 26 15.48 15.02 24.95
C ASN A 26 14.70 16.09 25.75
N HIS A 27 13.37 16.09 25.68
CA HIS A 27 12.52 16.94 26.48
C HIS A 27 12.19 16.21 27.77
N THR A 28 12.88 16.65 28.81
CA THR A 28 12.53 16.53 30.22
C THR A 28 11.01 16.49 30.49
N ASP A 29 10.42 15.30 30.48
CA ASP A 29 9.39 14.88 31.43
C ASP A 29 9.38 13.36 31.52
N ALA A 30 10.31 12.85 32.34
CA ALA A 30 10.50 11.44 32.63
C ALA A 30 9.43 10.94 33.59
N THR A 31 8.16 10.96 33.19
CA THR A 31 7.08 10.40 34.01
C THR A 31 6.11 9.58 33.17
N TYR A 32 6.29 8.25 33.23
CA TYR A 32 5.36 7.18 32.83
C TYR A 32 5.36 6.67 31.38
N LEU A 33 6.48 6.07 30.96
CA LEU A 33 6.41 4.80 30.23
C LEU A 33 7.38 3.83 30.90
N PRO A 34 6.98 2.59 31.26
CA PRO A 34 7.95 1.64 31.76
C PRO A 34 8.86 1.29 30.59
N GLU A 35 10.13 1.72 30.64
CA GLU A 35 11.25 1.08 29.93
C GLU A 35 11.38 -0.36 30.45
N GLY A 36 10.41 -1.19 30.11
CA GLY A 36 10.47 -2.61 30.31
C GLY A 36 11.27 -3.25 29.19
N PRO A 37 11.90 -4.41 29.41
CA PRO A 37 12.59 -5.18 28.36
C PRO A 37 11.71 -5.48 27.13
N ASN A 38 10.39 -5.31 27.25
CA ASN A 38 9.38 -5.59 26.24
C ASN A 38 9.36 -4.56 25.09
N THR A 39 9.67 -3.28 25.31
CA THR A 39 9.64 -2.25 24.24
C THR A 39 10.80 -2.38 23.27
N VAL A 40 12.00 -2.69 23.76
CA VAL A 40 13.18 -2.95 22.92
C VAL A 40 12.98 -4.23 22.10
N HIS A 41 12.38 -5.26 22.71
CA HIS A 41 12.04 -6.50 22.02
C HIS A 41 11.02 -6.27 20.90
N GLN A 42 9.99 -5.47 21.15
CA GLN A 42 8.97 -5.12 20.17
C GLN A 42 9.56 -4.33 18.99
N ALA A 43 10.42 -3.33 19.26
CA ALA A 43 11.10 -2.60 18.21
C ALA A 43 12.02 -3.50 17.38
N PHE A 44 12.75 -4.42 18.02
CA PHE A 44 13.59 -5.41 17.33
C PHE A 44 12.75 -6.33 16.44
N GLU A 45 11.63 -6.88 16.92
CA GLU A 45 10.74 -7.73 16.12
C GLU A 45 10.15 -6.99 14.91
N VAL A 46 9.76 -5.72 15.10
CA VAL A 46 9.27 -4.87 14.00
C VAL A 46 10.37 -4.65 12.96
N MET A 47 11.58 -4.23 13.37
CA MET A 47 12.70 -4.04 12.45
C MET A 47 13.12 -5.34 11.76
N HIS A 48 13.17 -6.45 12.50
CA HIS A 48 13.59 -7.75 11.98
C HIS A 48 12.57 -8.28 10.97
N SER A 49 11.28 -8.21 11.27
CA SER A 49 10.22 -8.62 10.33
C SER A 49 10.12 -7.73 9.09
N ALA A 50 10.41 -6.43 9.22
CA ALA A 50 10.52 -5.51 8.08
C ALA A 50 11.73 -5.83 7.20
N SER A 51 12.89 -6.14 7.80
CA SER A 51 14.13 -6.43 7.07
C SER A 51 14.04 -7.60 6.09
N TRP A 52 13.19 -8.59 6.39
CA TRP A 52 12.95 -9.74 5.52
C TRP A 52 12.17 -9.37 4.25
N ARG A 53 11.45 -8.25 4.24
CA ARG A 53 10.69 -7.74 3.09
C ARG A 53 11.45 -6.67 2.31
N GLU A 54 12.37 -5.97 2.96
CA GLU A 54 13.10 -4.83 2.42
C GLU A 54 14.25 -5.23 1.47
N ASN A 55 14.82 -6.42 1.68
CA ASN A 55 15.91 -6.92 0.86
C ASN A 55 15.40 -7.52 -0.45
N TYR A 56 15.89 -7.02 -1.58
CA TYR A 56 15.58 -7.56 -2.91
C TYR A 56 15.86 -9.07 -2.97
N PRO A 57 14.96 -9.90 -3.55
CA PRO A 57 13.74 -9.52 -4.29
C PRO A 57 12.47 -9.34 -3.42
N GLY A 58 12.57 -9.31 -2.10
CA GLY A 58 11.43 -9.27 -1.18
C GLY A 58 10.77 -10.64 -1.03
N GLU A 59 9.47 -10.67 -0.69
CA GLU A 59 8.69 -11.92 -0.57
C GLU A 59 8.34 -12.47 -1.97
N THR A 60 8.97 -13.57 -2.36
CA THR A 60 8.82 -14.18 -3.68
C THR A 60 7.74 -15.26 -3.74
N ARG A 61 7.20 -15.70 -2.59
CA ARG A 61 6.16 -16.73 -2.55
C ARG A 61 4.77 -16.19 -2.90
N ILE A 62 4.58 -14.87 -2.79
CA ILE A 62 3.34 -14.20 -3.14
C ILE A 62 3.46 -13.71 -4.59
N ILE A 63 2.82 -14.42 -5.51
CA ILE A 63 2.70 -13.97 -6.90
C ILE A 63 1.41 -13.17 -7.01
N LEU A 64 1.56 -11.85 -7.14
CA LEU A 64 0.42 -10.96 -7.36
C LEU A 64 -0.08 -11.08 -8.80
N ASP A 65 -1.37 -11.34 -8.92
CA ASP A 65 -2.05 -11.40 -10.20
C ASP A 65 -2.58 -10.01 -10.58
N TYR A 66 -1.71 -9.21 -11.21
CA TYR A 66 -2.02 -7.83 -11.60
C TYR A 66 -3.21 -7.71 -12.56
N SER A 67 -3.54 -8.77 -13.30
CA SER A 67 -4.63 -8.76 -14.27
C SER A 67 -6.02 -8.84 -13.62
N ALA A 68 -6.07 -9.28 -12.36
CA ALA A 68 -7.27 -9.29 -11.50
C ALA A 68 -7.32 -8.07 -10.55
N LEU A 69 -6.34 -7.17 -10.59
CA LEU A 69 -6.32 -6.02 -9.69
C LEU A 69 -7.42 -5.03 -10.06
N ILE A 70 -8.24 -4.66 -9.08
CA ILE A 70 -9.26 -3.62 -9.20
C ILE A 70 -8.87 -2.47 -8.29
N SER A 71 -8.86 -1.26 -8.82
CA SER A 71 -8.44 -0.07 -8.08
C SER A 71 -9.37 1.09 -8.35
N PHE A 72 -9.80 1.79 -7.30
CA PHE A 72 -10.52 3.06 -7.43
C PHE A 72 -9.62 4.19 -7.96
N TYR A 73 -8.32 3.96 -8.12
CA TYR A 73 -7.40 4.86 -8.80
C TYR A 73 -7.37 4.69 -10.31
N ASP A 74 -7.98 3.63 -10.84
CA ASP A 74 -8.16 3.45 -12.28
C ASP A 74 -9.16 4.49 -12.80
N THR A 75 -8.64 5.44 -13.59
CA THR A 75 -9.43 6.55 -14.13
C THR A 75 -10.36 6.13 -15.25
N ASP A 76 -10.06 5.00 -15.90
CA ASP A 76 -10.91 4.45 -16.95
C ASP A 76 -12.09 3.68 -16.32
N LEU A 77 -11.85 3.05 -15.17
CA LEU A 77 -12.89 2.34 -14.42
C LEU A 77 -13.78 3.29 -13.60
N VAL A 78 -13.18 4.28 -12.90
CA VAL A 78 -13.87 5.16 -11.95
C VAL A 78 -13.57 6.65 -12.23
N PRO A 79 -14.01 7.18 -13.38
CA PRO A 79 -13.75 8.57 -13.76
C PRO A 79 -14.39 9.60 -12.82
N SER A 80 -15.49 9.27 -12.14
CA SER A 80 -16.20 10.20 -11.24
C SER A 80 -15.38 10.65 -10.02
N LEU A 81 -14.36 9.87 -9.62
CA LEU A 81 -13.50 10.21 -8.49
C LEU A 81 -12.32 11.12 -8.88
N VAL A 82 -12.00 11.26 -10.17
CA VAL A 82 -10.90 12.12 -10.64
C VAL A 82 -11.07 13.57 -10.18
N PRO A 83 -12.18 14.27 -10.48
CA PRO A 83 -12.35 15.66 -10.06
C PRO A 83 -12.36 15.84 -8.54
N ARG A 84 -12.70 14.79 -7.78
CA ARG A 84 -12.74 14.85 -6.30
C ARG A 84 -11.37 14.79 -5.65
N ARG A 85 -10.34 14.40 -6.40
CA ARG A 85 -8.96 14.28 -5.92
C ARG A 85 -8.10 15.50 -6.28
N VAL A 86 -8.58 16.34 -7.19
CA VAL A 86 -7.83 17.52 -7.64
C VAL A 86 -7.60 18.46 -6.47
N GLY A 87 -6.33 18.78 -6.21
CA GLY A 87 -5.92 19.70 -5.14
C GLY A 87 -5.94 19.09 -3.73
N LEU A 88 -6.17 17.77 -3.60
CA LEU A 88 -6.07 17.06 -2.32
C LEU A 88 -4.78 16.24 -2.25
N GLU A 89 -4.28 16.06 -1.04
CA GLU A 89 -3.21 15.12 -0.77
C GLU A 89 -3.74 13.68 -0.80
N ARG A 90 -2.86 12.71 -1.06
CA ARG A 90 -3.26 11.30 -1.25
C ARG A 90 -3.98 10.72 -0.03
N TRP A 91 -3.62 11.15 1.18
CA TRP A 91 -4.28 10.70 2.42
C TRP A 91 -5.67 11.30 2.62
N ASP A 92 -6.03 12.34 1.86
CA ASP A 92 -7.36 12.97 1.87
C ASP A 92 -8.26 12.45 0.76
N HIS A 93 -7.76 11.59 -0.13
CA HIS A 93 -8.59 10.92 -1.09
C HIS A 93 -9.65 10.06 -0.39
N ARG A 94 -10.91 10.25 -0.76
CA ARG A 94 -12.04 9.45 -0.28
C ARG A 94 -12.78 8.85 -1.47
N VAL A 95 -13.43 7.72 -1.25
CA VAL A 95 -14.36 7.10 -2.22
C VAL A 95 -15.74 7.81 -2.19
N ALA A 96 -15.94 8.73 -1.23
CA ALA A 96 -17.16 9.49 -1.09
C ALA A 96 -17.51 10.27 -2.37
N GLY A 97 -18.76 10.10 -2.81
CA GLY A 97 -19.29 10.77 -4.00
C GLY A 97 -18.91 10.13 -5.34
N ILE A 98 -18.43 8.89 -5.32
CA ILE A 98 -18.45 8.02 -6.51
C ILE A 98 -19.86 7.99 -7.12
N SER A 99 -19.95 8.02 -8.45
CA SER A 99 -21.24 7.96 -9.13
C SER A 99 -21.82 6.54 -9.07
N PRO A 100 -23.16 6.38 -9.07
CA PRO A 100 -23.77 5.05 -9.04
C PRO A 100 -23.38 4.20 -10.27
N GLU A 101 -23.18 4.81 -11.43
CA GLU A 101 -22.75 4.12 -12.65
C GLU A 101 -21.32 3.57 -12.51
N ASP A 102 -20.45 4.29 -11.82
CA ASP A 102 -19.08 3.83 -11.55
C ASP A 102 -19.07 2.73 -10.47
N ILE A 103 -19.99 2.76 -9.50
CA ILE A 103 -20.18 1.66 -8.55
C ILE A 103 -20.56 0.39 -9.31
N GLU A 104 -21.60 0.46 -10.15
CA GLU A 104 -22.06 -0.68 -10.95
C GLU A 104 -20.92 -1.23 -11.82
N ARG A 105 -20.14 -0.35 -12.47
CA ARG A 105 -19.00 -0.78 -13.29
C ARG A 105 -17.92 -1.50 -12.47
N VAL A 106 -17.65 -1.04 -11.25
CA VAL A 106 -16.69 -1.70 -10.34
C VAL A 106 -17.23 -3.05 -9.89
N GLU A 107 -18.52 -3.16 -9.57
CA GLU A 107 -19.17 -4.42 -9.19
C GLU A 107 -19.15 -5.43 -10.34
N ASP A 108 -19.48 -5.00 -11.56
CA ASP A 108 -19.41 -5.83 -12.76
C ASP A 108 -17.97 -6.31 -13.03
N ARG A 109 -16.99 -5.41 -12.89
CA ARG A 109 -15.58 -5.77 -13.05
C ARG A 109 -15.13 -6.77 -11.99
N LEU A 110 -15.60 -6.61 -10.75
CA LEU A 110 -15.33 -7.53 -9.66
C LEU A 110 -15.93 -8.92 -9.92
N ALA A 111 -17.18 -8.99 -10.37
CA ALA A 111 -17.81 -10.25 -10.74
C ALA A 111 -17.01 -10.99 -11.83
N GLN A 112 -16.61 -10.29 -12.90
CA GLN A 112 -15.79 -10.86 -13.97
C GLN A 112 -14.44 -11.41 -13.48
N VAL A 113 -13.78 -10.70 -12.55
CA VAL A 113 -12.50 -11.13 -11.99
C VAL A 113 -12.67 -12.39 -11.13
N LEU A 114 -13.76 -12.47 -10.36
CA LEU A 114 -14.05 -13.61 -9.48
C LEU A 114 -14.42 -14.88 -10.27
N GLU A 115 -15.05 -14.75 -11.43
CA GLU A 115 -15.38 -15.87 -12.31
C GLU A 115 -14.16 -16.47 -13.03
N ARG A 116 -13.04 -15.73 -13.05
CA ARG A 116 -11.84 -16.17 -13.75
C ARG A 116 -11.19 -17.37 -13.03
N PRO A 117 -10.64 -18.33 -13.78
CA PRO A 117 -9.74 -19.34 -13.21
C PRO A 117 -8.61 -18.66 -12.44
N GLN A 118 -8.38 -19.12 -11.20
CA GLN A 118 -7.24 -18.67 -10.41
C GLN A 118 -5.97 -18.92 -11.22
N VAL A 119 -5.10 -17.90 -11.32
CA VAL A 119 -3.75 -18.12 -11.83
C VAL A 119 -3.05 -18.96 -10.77
N THR A 120 -2.98 -20.28 -11.01
CA THR A 120 -2.19 -21.18 -10.20
C THR A 120 -0.75 -20.71 -10.30
N ALA A 121 -0.25 -20.09 -9.23
CA ALA A 121 1.16 -20.13 -8.91
C ALA A 121 1.49 -21.59 -8.58
N SER A 122 1.57 -22.44 -9.60
CA SER A 122 2.10 -23.79 -9.47
C SER A 122 3.60 -23.65 -9.24
N ALA A 123 4.00 -23.49 -8.00
CA ALA A 123 5.35 -23.86 -7.59
C ALA A 123 5.44 -25.37 -7.72
N ALA A 124 5.94 -25.84 -8.87
CA ALA A 124 6.55 -27.15 -8.97
C ALA A 124 7.75 -27.14 -8.02
N TRP A 125 7.62 -27.81 -6.89
CA TRP A 125 8.74 -28.10 -6.00
C TRP A 125 9.67 -29.08 -6.74
N ILE A 126 10.86 -28.62 -7.12
CA ILE A 126 12.02 -29.45 -7.47
C ILE A 126 13.12 -29.12 -6.46
#